data_AF-A0A7C6DSZ2-F1
#
_entry.id   AF-A0A7C6DSZ2-F1
#
_cell.length_a   1.000
_cell.length_b   1.000
_cell.length_c   1.000
_cell.angle_alpha   90.00
_cell.angle_beta   90.00
_cell.angle_gamma   90.00
#
_symmetry.space_group_name_H-M   'P 1'
#
loop_
_entity.id
_entity.type
_entity.pdbx_description
1 polymer ?
#
loop_
_entity_poly.entity_id
_entity_poly.type
_entity_poly.pdbx_seq_one_letter_code
_entity_poly.pdbx_strand_id
1 'polypeptide(L)'
;MEGFKSTLKRIIKEYPPLFRAILTIKRNKLFKNATIKKITNDTIIISTTNYTTFSILNSNKEKVKEYINEILKTVDSNMCIKNVKIVNNPQITNKLNKRVNIELLEKIREVRERLYGYK
;
A
#
# COMPACT_ATOMS: atom_id res chain seq x y z
N MET A 1 -0.91 15.14 -28.64
CA MET A 1 -0.93 14.55 -27.28
C MET A 1 -1.74 15.36 -26.25
N GLU A 2 -2.21 16.57 -26.55
CA GLU A 2 -2.95 17.42 -25.58
C GLU A 2 -4.38 16.93 -25.28
N GLY A 3 -5.07 16.39 -26.30
CA GLY A 3 -6.43 15.87 -26.14
C GLY A 3 -6.56 14.71 -25.13
N PHE A 4 -5.56 13.84 -25.03
CA PHE A 4 -5.61 12.73 -24.06
C PHE A 4 -5.50 13.24 -22.62
N LYS A 5 -4.64 14.25 -22.36
CA LYS A 5 -4.50 14.87 -21.03
C LYS A 5 -5.76 15.63 -20.62
N SER A 6 -6.43 16.32 -21.54
CA SER A 6 -7.66 17.05 -21.25
C SER A 6 -8.84 16.10 -21.00
N THR A 7 -8.98 15.05 -21.82
CA THR A 7 -10.00 14.00 -21.62
C THR A 7 -9.79 13.27 -20.30
N LEU A 8 -8.54 12.89 -19.97
CA LEU A 8 -8.24 12.29 -18.67
C LEU A 8 -8.57 13.22 -17.50
N LYS A 9 -8.24 14.52 -17.59
CA LYS A 9 -8.60 15.49 -16.53
C LYS A 9 -10.11 15.59 -16.34
N ARG A 10 -10.88 15.52 -17.42
CA ARG A 10 -12.34 15.58 -17.40
C ARG A 10 -12.95 14.33 -16.79
N ILE A 11 -12.48 13.15 -17.20
CA ILE A 11 -12.86 11.86 -16.59
C ILE A 11 -12.50 11.86 -15.09
N ILE A 12 -11.30 12.34 -14.71
CA ILE A 12 -10.89 12.51 -13.30
C ILE A 12 -11.89 13.38 -12.51
N LYS A 13 -12.38 14.47 -13.12
CA LYS A 13 -13.43 15.34 -12.57
C LYS A 13 -14.84 14.74 -12.62
N GLU A 14 -15.08 13.62 -13.27
CA GLU A 14 -16.41 12.98 -13.28
C GLU A 14 -16.45 11.76 -12.34
N TYR A 15 -15.31 11.29 -11.84
CA TYR A 15 -15.28 10.20 -10.86
C TYR A 15 -15.88 10.58 -9.51
N PRO A 16 -16.43 9.58 -8.78
CA PRO A 16 -16.81 9.72 -7.39
C PRO A 16 -15.63 10.22 -6.53
N PRO A 17 -15.88 11.05 -5.50
CA PRO A 17 -14.88 11.59 -4.58
C PRO A 17 -13.83 10.58 -4.11
N LEU A 18 -14.26 9.36 -3.77
CA LEU A 18 -13.38 8.28 -3.28
C LEU A 18 -12.36 7.81 -4.31
N PHE A 19 -12.75 7.74 -5.59
CA PHE A 19 -11.82 7.35 -6.65
C PHE A 19 -10.75 8.43 -6.86
N ARG A 20 -11.12 9.71 -6.79
CA ARG A 20 -10.16 10.81 -6.83
C ARG A 20 -9.20 10.76 -5.64
N ALA A 21 -9.70 10.50 -4.43
CA ALA A 21 -8.84 10.34 -3.25
C ALA A 21 -7.84 9.20 -3.43
N ILE A 22 -8.29 8.02 -3.88
CA ILE A 22 -7.41 6.86 -4.15
C ILE A 22 -6.33 7.22 -5.19
N LEU A 23 -6.70 7.90 -6.27
CA LEU A 23 -5.76 8.34 -7.30
C LEU A 23 -4.73 9.32 -6.74
N THR A 24 -5.17 10.31 -5.96
CA THR A 24 -4.26 11.28 -5.33
C THR A 24 -3.30 10.61 -4.36
N ILE A 25 -3.78 9.69 -3.52
CA ILE A 25 -2.94 8.90 -2.60
C ILE A 25 -1.89 8.11 -3.40
N LYS A 26 -2.30 7.42 -4.48
CA LYS A 26 -1.38 6.62 -5.31
C LYS A 26 -0.33 7.43 -6.05
N ARG A 27 -0.55 8.72 -6.30
CA ARG A 27 0.45 9.59 -6.95
C ARG A 27 1.62 9.91 -6.02
N ASN A 28 1.47 9.74 -4.71
CA ASN A 28 2.55 9.94 -3.76
C ASN A 28 3.53 8.75 -3.79
N LYS A 29 4.84 9.06 -3.85
CA LYS A 29 5.93 8.08 -3.89
C LYS A 29 5.87 7.09 -2.72
N LEU A 30 5.41 7.53 -1.55
CA LEU A 30 5.26 6.68 -0.35
C LEU A 30 4.28 5.52 -0.57
N PHE A 31 3.28 5.70 -1.45
CA PHE A 31 2.25 4.71 -1.72
C PHE A 31 2.48 3.96 -3.05
N LYS A 32 3.64 4.13 -3.70
CA LYS A 32 3.94 3.48 -5.00
C LYS A 32 3.83 1.95 -4.92
N ASN A 33 4.30 1.36 -3.82
CA ASN A 33 4.24 -0.08 -3.55
C ASN A 33 3.08 -0.46 -2.62
N ALA A 34 2.13 0.45 -2.44
CA ALA A 34 0.98 0.28 -1.58
C ALA A 34 -0.30 0.19 -2.42
N THR A 35 -1.22 -0.63 -1.96
CA THR A 35 -2.52 -0.85 -2.58
C THR A 35 -3.59 -0.63 -1.53
N ILE A 36 -4.53 0.26 -1.83
CA ILE A 36 -5.68 0.46 -0.97
C ILE A 36 -6.64 -0.70 -1.23
N LYS A 37 -6.88 -1.53 -0.22
CA LYS A 37 -7.74 -2.72 -0.30
C LYS A 37 -9.19 -2.40 0.01
N LYS A 38 -9.41 -1.55 1.01
CA LYS A 38 -10.74 -1.17 1.47
C LYS A 38 -10.69 0.23 2.06
N ILE A 39 -11.69 1.03 1.72
CA ILE A 39 -11.98 2.30 2.37
C ILE A 39 -13.41 2.20 2.92
N THR A 40 -13.57 2.52 4.19
CA THR A 40 -14.85 2.67 4.88
C THR A 40 -14.87 4.04 5.54
N ASN A 41 -16.01 4.45 6.11
CA ASN A 41 -16.17 5.79 6.67
C ASN A 41 -15.13 6.13 7.75
N ASP A 42 -14.67 5.14 8.51
CA ASP A 42 -13.76 5.29 9.64
C ASP A 42 -12.41 4.58 9.45
N THR A 43 -12.35 3.58 8.57
CA THR A 43 -11.19 2.68 8.47
C THR A 43 -10.67 2.59 7.04
N ILE A 44 -9.35 2.65 6.90
CA ILE A 44 -8.66 2.33 5.64
C ILE A 44 -7.73 1.14 5.81
N ILE A 45 -7.74 0.24 4.83
CA ILE A 45 -6.85 -0.91 4.76
C ILE A 45 -5.90 -0.72 3.58
N ILE A 46 -4.61 -0.64 3.89
CA ILE A 46 -3.53 -0.49 2.92
C ILE A 46 -2.69 -1.75 2.96
N SER A 47 -2.51 -2.41 1.82
CA SER A 47 -1.56 -3.52 1.70
C SER A 47 -0.32 -3.12 0.92
N THR A 48 0.84 -3.47 1.45
CA THR A 48 2.15 -3.20 0.83
C THR A 48 2.79 -4.51 0.38
N THR A 49 3.50 -4.47 -0.74
CA THR A 49 4.25 -5.64 -1.25
C THR A 49 5.72 -5.64 -0.85
N ASN A 50 6.22 -4.52 -0.31
CA ASN A 50 7.60 -4.34 0.12
C ASN A 50 7.64 -4.09 1.64
N TYR A 51 8.50 -4.83 2.35
CA TYR A 51 8.70 -4.70 3.80
C TYR A 51 9.23 -3.31 4.21
N THR A 52 10.09 -2.69 3.42
CA THR A 52 10.59 -1.34 3.72
C THR A 52 9.45 -0.32 3.69
N THR A 53 8.57 -0.41 2.69
CA THR A 53 7.37 0.44 2.61
C THR A 53 6.39 0.14 3.74
N PHE A 54 6.20 -1.14 4.09
CA PHE A 54 5.41 -1.54 5.25
C PHE A 54 5.92 -0.88 6.52
N SER A 55 7.21 -1.03 6.81
CA SER A 55 7.85 -0.53 8.03
C SER A 55 7.71 0.99 8.13
N ILE A 56 8.01 1.72 7.06
CA ILE A 56 7.89 3.20 7.03
C ILE A 56 6.46 3.66 7.29
N LEU A 57 5.48 3.08 6.59
CA LEU A 57 4.07 3.45 6.77
C LEU A 57 3.57 3.06 8.17
N ASN A 58 4.01 1.92 8.69
CA ASN A 58 3.58 1.40 9.98
C ASN A 58 4.16 2.22 11.14
N SER A 59 5.42 2.66 11.04
CA SER A 59 6.06 3.54 12.02
C SER A 59 5.51 4.97 11.98
N ASN A 60 4.93 5.41 10.85
CA ASN A 60 4.37 6.75 10.67
C ASN A 60 2.84 6.74 10.49
N LYS A 61 2.13 5.82 11.16
CA LYS A 61 0.67 5.63 11.00
C LYS A 61 -0.16 6.91 11.17
N GLU A 62 0.19 7.74 12.15
CA GLU A 62 -0.54 8.99 12.42
C GLU A 62 -0.40 9.99 11.25
N LYS A 63 0.82 10.18 10.74
CA LYS A 63 1.05 11.02 9.55
C LYS A 63 0.34 10.47 8.30
N VAL A 64 0.29 9.15 8.16
CA VAL A 64 -0.45 8.50 7.07
C VAL A 64 -1.95 8.79 7.19
N LYS A 65 -2.52 8.71 8.41
CA LYS A 65 -3.92 9.03 8.71
C LYS A 65 -4.24 10.49 8.38
N GLU A 66 -3.41 11.43 8.85
CA GLU A 66 -3.55 12.87 8.58
C GLU A 66 -3.53 13.14 7.07
N TYR A 67 -2.53 12.63 6.37
CA TYR A 67 -2.40 12.77 4.91
C TYR A 67 -3.64 12.27 4.15
N ILE A 68 -4.19 11.12 4.56
CA ILE A 68 -5.38 10.56 3.93
C ILE A 68 -6.61 11.44 4.21
N ASN A 69 -6.77 11.92 5.45
CA ASN A 69 -7.89 12.79 5.82
C ASN A 69 -7.83 14.15 5.11
N GLU A 70 -6.64 14.73 4.93
CA GLU A 70 -6.45 15.93 4.12
C GLU A 70 -6.92 15.68 2.69
N ILE A 71 -6.51 14.56 2.07
CA ILE A 71 -6.96 14.22 0.72
C ILE A 71 -8.48 14.05 0.67
N LEU A 72 -9.07 13.35 1.64
CA LEU A 72 -10.52 13.13 1.71
C LEU A 72 -11.31 14.44 1.84
N LYS A 73 -10.75 15.44 2.54
CA LYS A 73 -11.30 16.81 2.58
C LYS A 73 -11.17 17.51 1.23
N THR A 74 -10.03 17.38 0.54
CA THR A 74 -9.84 18.03 -0.78
C THR A 74 -10.77 17.51 -1.87
N VAL A 75 -11.39 16.34 -1.69
CA VAL A 75 -12.34 15.76 -2.65
C VAL A 75 -13.80 15.89 -2.21
N ASP A 76 -14.10 16.69 -1.18
CA ASP A 76 -15.43 16.86 -0.59
C ASP A 76 -16.10 15.54 -0.19
N SER A 77 -15.32 14.60 0.36
CA SER A 77 -15.91 13.41 0.97
C SER A 77 -16.23 13.68 2.44
N ASN A 78 -17.44 13.32 2.88
CA ASN A 78 -17.83 13.35 4.30
C ASN A 78 -17.18 12.21 5.14
N MET A 79 -16.11 11.58 4.64
CA MET A 79 -15.42 10.50 5.32
C MET A 79 -14.32 11.05 6.24
N CYS A 80 -14.17 10.42 7.40
CA CYS A 80 -13.14 10.77 8.39
C CYS A 80 -12.49 9.51 8.91
N ILE A 81 -11.30 9.20 8.40
CA ILE A 81 -10.57 7.99 8.75
C ILE A 81 -9.97 8.16 10.14
N LYS A 82 -10.43 7.32 11.06
CA LYS A 82 -9.94 7.19 12.43
C LYS A 82 -8.88 6.08 12.53
N ASN A 83 -9.05 5.01 11.75
CA ASN A 83 -8.25 3.80 11.84
C ASN A 83 -7.50 3.50 10.53
N VAL A 84 -6.18 3.32 10.63
CA VAL A 84 -5.32 2.95 9.50
C VAL A 84 -4.72 1.57 9.75
N LYS A 85 -5.16 0.57 8.97
CA LYS A 85 -4.62 -0.78 9.01
C LYS A 85 -3.67 -0.98 7.84
N ILE A 86 -2.40 -1.23 8.15
CA ILE A 86 -1.37 -1.53 7.16
C ILE A 86 -1.07 -3.02 7.24
N VAL A 87 -1.13 -3.70 6.11
CA VAL A 87 -0.89 -5.14 5.99
C VAL A 87 0.31 -5.34 5.08
N ASN A 88 1.34 -6.02 5.57
CA ASN A 88 2.39 -6.50 4.68
C ASN A 88 1.87 -7.73 3.95
N ASN A 89 1.62 -7.62 2.66
CA ASN A 89 1.35 -8.76 1.80
C ASN A 89 2.52 -8.83 0.81
N PRO A 90 3.69 -9.34 1.25
CA PRO A 90 4.79 -9.53 0.34
C PRO A 90 4.23 -10.35 -0.82
N GLN A 91 4.40 -9.88 -2.04
CA GLN A 91 4.22 -10.76 -3.18
C GLN A 91 5.32 -11.81 -3.04
N ILE A 92 5.05 -12.89 -2.30
CA ILE A 92 5.48 -14.20 -2.76
C ILE A 92 4.92 -14.23 -4.17
N THR A 93 5.81 -14.26 -5.14
CA THR A 93 5.55 -14.36 -6.58
C THR A 93 4.53 -15.46 -6.82
N ASN A 94 3.24 -15.13 -6.69
CA ASN A 94 2.11 -16.05 -6.83
C ASN A 94 1.80 -16.30 -8.31
N LYS A 95 2.84 -16.28 -9.15
CA LYS A 95 2.83 -16.83 -10.50
C LYS A 95 3.98 -17.82 -10.76
N LEU A 96 4.86 -18.11 -9.81
CA LEU A 96 5.92 -19.12 -10.04
C LEU A 96 6.16 -20.18 -8.99
N ASN A 97 5.88 -20.01 -7.68
CA ASN A 97 6.30 -21.05 -6.72
C ASN A 97 5.28 -21.35 -5.62
N LYS A 98 4.23 -22.11 -5.97
CA LYS A 98 3.54 -22.98 -5.02
C LYS A 98 4.37 -24.21 -4.61
N ARG A 99 5.57 -24.37 -5.20
CA ARG A 99 6.61 -25.25 -4.67
C ARG A 99 7.46 -24.39 -3.75
N VAL A 100 7.25 -24.53 -2.45
CA VAL A 100 8.23 -24.10 -1.45
C VAL A 100 9.57 -24.68 -1.89
N ASN A 101 10.50 -23.83 -2.33
CA ASN A 101 11.82 -24.30 -2.74
C ASN A 101 12.57 -24.66 -1.46
N ILE A 102 12.47 -25.94 -1.07
CA ILE A 102 13.07 -26.53 0.12
C ILE A 102 14.57 -26.16 0.20
N GLU A 103 15.23 -26.07 -0.95
CA GLU A 103 16.62 -25.66 -1.08
C GLU A 103 16.89 -24.23 -0.55
N LEU A 104 15.95 -23.30 -0.73
CA LEU A 104 16.08 -21.94 -0.22
C LEU A 104 15.89 -21.91 1.31
N LEU A 105 15.02 -22.77 1.84
CA LEU A 105 14.82 -22.90 3.28
C LEU A 105 16.02 -23.57 3.97
N GLU A 106 16.65 -24.55 3.32
CA GLU A 106 17.88 -25.19 3.79
C GLU A 106 19.05 -24.20 3.79
N LYS A 107 19.23 -23.42 2.73
CA LYS A 107 20.25 -22.36 2.70
C LYS A 107 20.03 -21.31 3.79
N ILE A 108 18.78 -20.91 4.06
CA ILE A 108 18.46 -19.98 5.15
C ILE A 108 18.75 -20.60 6.52
N ARG A 109 18.47 -21.90 6.72
CA ARG A 109 18.82 -22.62 7.95
C ARG A 109 20.32 -22.68 8.15
N GLU A 110 21.08 -23.07 7.12
CA GLU A 110 22.53 -23.18 7.19
C GLU A 110 23.21 -21.83 7.52
N VAL A 111 22.73 -20.74 6.91
CA VAL A 111 23.20 -19.38 7.23
C VAL A 111 22.84 -18.99 8.67
N ARG A 112 21.64 -19.35 9.14
CA ARG A 112 21.24 -19.11 10.54
C ARG A 112 22.08 -19.89 11.55
N GLU A 113 22.39 -21.15 11.26
CA GLU A 113 23.26 -21.98 12.12
C GLU A 113 24.68 -21.42 12.17
N ARG A 114 25.23 -20.96 11.04
CA ARG A 114 26.55 -20.32 11.00
C ARG A 114 26.61 -18.99 11.74
N LEU A 115 25.55 -18.18 11.66
CA LEU A 115 25.53 -16.84 12.27
C LEU A 115 25.14 -16.84 13.75
N TYR A 116 24.30 -17.79 14.17
CA TYR A 116 23.71 -17.77 15.52
C TYR A 116 23.95 -19.05 16.33
N GLY A 117 24.61 -20.07 15.76
CA GLY A 117 25.11 -21.24 16.51
C GLY A 117 24.03 -22.13 17.15
N TYR A 118 22.76 -22.01 16.75
CA TYR A 118 21.70 -22.88 17.26
C TYR A 118 21.77 -24.24 16.57
N LYS A 119 22.29 -25.25 17.28
CA LYS A 119 22.05 -26.68 16.98
C LYS A 119 20.68 -27.11 17.48
#